data_AF-A0A957SRF5-F1
#
_entry.id   AF-A0A957SRF5-F1
#
_cell.length_a   1.000
_cell.length_b   1.000
_cell.length_c   1.000
_cell.angle_alpha   90.00
_cell.angle_beta   90.00
_cell.angle_gamma   90.00
#
_symmetry.space_group_name_H-M   'P 1'
#
loop_
_entity.id
_entity.type
_entity.pdbx_description
1 polymer ?
#
loop_
_entity_poly.entity_id
_entity_poly.type
_entity_poly.pdbx_seq_one_letter_code
_entity_poly.pdbx_strand_id
1 'polypeptide(L)'
;GVAGVSQREVCPGDTHTYRLNITKNDGGQDSREVTIRVNNSQPQAKKPRIKHFDVDRNHSFIGECITLRWNTDDTEGVGIERNGSTLLQAGPSNGSQEDCYGPVGINEYTLIAYNRDGTVRNSLSVTVQDAGD
;
A
#
# COMPACT_ATOMS: atom_id res chain seq x y z
N GLY A 1 18.78 31.09 49.25
CA GLY A 1 18.44 31.79 48.00
C GLY A 1 17.98 30.77 46.99
N VAL A 2 16.76 30.96 46.49
CA VAL A 2 15.92 30.15 45.57
C VAL A 2 16.35 28.72 45.22
N ALA A 3 15.52 27.75 45.60
CA ALA A 3 15.47 26.43 44.97
C ALA A 3 14.98 26.61 43.53
N GLY A 4 15.87 26.43 42.56
CA GLY A 4 15.53 26.45 41.14
C GLY A 4 14.78 25.19 40.75
N VAL A 5 13.46 25.16 40.92
CA VAL A 5 12.61 24.19 40.24
C VAL A 5 12.27 24.78 38.88
N SER A 6 13.05 24.42 37.86
CA SER A 6 12.68 24.69 36.47
C SER A 6 11.99 23.44 35.92
N GLN A 7 10.69 23.55 35.67
CA GLN A 7 9.95 22.56 34.91
C GLN A 7 9.73 23.14 33.52
N ARG A 8 10.41 22.55 32.51
CA ARG A 8 10.19 22.86 31.11
C ARG A 8 9.50 21.67 30.47
N GLU A 9 8.28 21.88 30.00
CA GLU A 9 7.54 20.91 29.21
C GLU A 9 8.15 20.88 27.80
N VAL A 10 8.58 19.71 27.35
CA VAL A 10 9.18 19.50 26.04
C VAL A 10 8.42 18.36 25.39
N CYS A 11 7.98 18.55 24.15
CA CYS A 11 7.38 17.50 23.31
C CYS A 11 8.44 17.03 22.30
N PRO A 12 9.34 16.09 22.65
CA PRO A 12 10.33 15.60 21.71
C PRO A 12 9.68 14.68 20.67
N GLY A 13 9.99 14.91 19.39
CA GLY A 13 9.59 14.02 18.28
C GLY A 13 10.45 12.75 18.21
N ASP A 14 11.66 12.77 18.77
CA ASP A 14 12.63 11.68 18.77
C ASP A 14 13.18 11.40 20.19
N THR A 15 13.80 10.24 20.39
CA THR A 15 14.44 9.91 21.68
C THR A 15 15.60 10.86 21.96
N HIS A 16 15.54 11.59 23.08
CA HIS A 16 16.57 12.55 23.46
C HIS A 16 17.07 12.31 24.89
N THR A 17 18.39 12.40 25.07
CA THR A 17 19.03 12.42 26.38
C THR A 17 19.31 13.86 26.78
N TYR A 18 18.69 14.31 27.87
CA TYR A 18 18.91 15.63 28.44
C TYR A 18 19.92 15.53 29.58
N ARG A 19 20.93 16.40 29.55
CA ARG A 19 21.95 16.49 30.59
C ARG A 19 21.79 17.81 31.34
N LEU A 20 21.57 17.70 32.65
CA LEU A 20 21.59 18.85 33.56
C LEU A 20 22.98 18.93 34.22
N ASN A 21 23.71 20.00 33.95
CA ASN A 21 24.96 20.32 34.65
C ASN A 21 24.69 21.35 35.73
N ILE A 22 25.10 21.05 36.96
CA ILE A 22 24.96 21.91 38.14
C ILE A 22 26.36 22.35 38.55
N THR A 23 26.61 23.66 38.55
CA THR A 23 27.85 24.22 39.11
C THR A 23 27.56 24.74 40.51
N LYS A 24 28.29 24.23 41.50
CA LYS A 24 28.24 24.66 42.91
C LYS A 24 29.10 25.90 43.12
N ASN A 25 28.81 26.66 44.18
CA ASN A 25 29.52 27.92 44.50
C ASN A 25 31.01 27.72 44.82
N ASP A 26 31.43 26.49 45.16
CA ASP A 26 32.83 26.11 45.40
C ASP A 26 33.57 25.70 44.11
N GLY A 27 32.93 25.82 42.94
CA GLY A 27 33.47 25.41 41.65
C GLY A 27 33.28 23.93 41.33
N GLY A 28 32.72 23.14 42.26
CA GLY A 28 32.39 21.74 42.00
C GLY A 28 31.26 21.60 40.96
N GLN A 29 31.36 20.61 40.07
CA GLN A 29 30.29 20.28 39.13
C GLN A 29 29.62 18.95 39.50
N ASP A 30 28.30 18.91 39.37
CA ASP A 30 27.49 17.69 39.43
C ASP A 30 26.69 17.60 38.13
N SER A 31 26.47 16.40 37.60
CA SER A 31 25.70 16.23 36.38
C SER A 31 24.73 15.07 36.49
N ARG A 32 23.48 15.29 36.07
CA ARG A 32 22.43 14.27 36.01
C ARG A 32 21.91 14.16 34.58
N GLU A 33 21.70 12.92 34.14
CA GLU A 33 21.13 12.62 32.83
C GLU A 33 19.71 12.07 32.98
N VAL A 34 18.82 12.54 32.10
CA VAL A 34 17.46 12.02 31.96
C VAL A 34 17.29 11.64 30.50
N THR A 35 17.03 10.36 30.23
CA THR A 35 16.74 9.87 28.88
C THR A 35 15.23 9.81 28.69
N ILE A 36 14.72 10.57 27.72
CA ILE A 36 13.32 10.48 27.28
C ILE A 36 13.27 9.55 26.08
N ARG A 37 12.75 8.33 26.27
CA ARG A 37 12.51 7.39 25.16
C ARG A 37 11.17 7.69 24.51
N VAL A 38 11.22 8.01 23.23
CA VAL A 38 10.03 8.20 22.40
C VAL A 38 9.84 6.91 21.58
N ASN A 39 8.75 6.19 21.85
CA ASN A 39 8.38 5.00 21.09
C ASN A 39 7.83 5.44 19.74
N ASN A 40 8.72 5.64 18.77
CA ASN A 40 8.36 5.99 17.40
C ASN A 40 8.03 4.72 16.61
N SER A 41 6.90 4.06 16.93
CA SER A 41 6.37 2.99 16.10
C SER A 41 5.79 3.60 14.83
N GLN A 42 6.63 3.86 13.82
CA GLN A 42 6.15 4.25 12.50
C GLN A 42 5.13 3.21 12.02
N PRO A 43 3.95 3.63 11.51
CA PRO A 43 3.01 2.69 10.91
C PRO A 43 3.73 1.93 9.79
N GLN A 44 3.77 0.61 9.89
CA GLN A 44 4.38 -0.22 8.85
C GLN A 44 3.62 0.03 7.54
N ALA A 45 4.31 0.54 6.52
CA ALA A 45 3.74 0.73 5.19
C ALA A 45 3.15 -0.61 4.70
N LYS A 46 1.84 -0.61 4.41
CA LYS A 46 1.14 -1.82 3.97
C LYS A 46 1.07 -1.79 2.45
N LYS A 47 1.95 -2.53 1.80
CA LYS A 47 1.92 -2.68 0.34
C LYS A 47 0.59 -3.33 -0.10
N PRO A 48 0.06 -2.97 -1.28
CA PRO A 48 -1.15 -3.56 -1.79
C PRO A 48 -0.94 -5.05 -2.07
N ARG A 49 -1.99 -5.85 -1.91
CA ARG A 49 -1.93 -7.31 -2.12
C ARG A 49 -3.14 -7.77 -2.92
N ILE A 50 -2.90 -8.57 -3.95
CA ILE A 50 -3.97 -9.27 -4.68
C ILE A 50 -4.20 -10.61 -3.98
N LYS A 51 -5.41 -10.83 -3.47
CA LYS A 51 -5.80 -12.14 -2.90
C LYS A 51 -6.30 -13.10 -3.96
N HIS A 52 -7.05 -12.58 -4.92
CA HIS A 52 -7.72 -13.37 -5.95
C HIS A 52 -7.86 -12.51 -7.21
N PHE A 53 -7.63 -13.13 -8.36
CA PHE A 53 -7.85 -12.52 -9.66
C PHE A 53 -8.10 -13.63 -10.68
N ASP A 54 -9.36 -13.76 -11.08
CA ASP A 54 -9.83 -14.90 -11.85
C ASP A 54 -10.91 -14.45 -12.86
N VAL A 55 -11.20 -15.34 -13.79
CA VAL A 55 -12.23 -15.16 -14.82
C VAL A 55 -13.23 -16.30 -14.73
N ASP A 56 -14.50 -16.04 -15.06
CA ASP A 56 -15.54 -17.07 -15.07
C ASP A 56 -15.26 -18.21 -16.06
N ARG A 57 -14.60 -17.91 -17.18
CA ARG A 57 -14.10 -18.89 -18.15
C ARG A 57 -12.87 -18.36 -18.89
N ASN A 58 -11.92 -19.26 -19.17
CA ASN A 58 -10.67 -18.93 -19.88
C ASN A 58 -10.72 -19.26 -21.39
N HIS A 59 -11.87 -19.69 -21.89
CA HIS A 59 -12.16 -19.90 -23.31
C HIS A 59 -13.54 -19.32 -23.63
N SER A 60 -13.66 -18.59 -24.73
CA SER A 60 -14.93 -18.01 -25.21
C SER A 60 -14.94 -17.88 -26.72
N PHE A 61 -16.11 -17.65 -27.30
CA PHE A 61 -16.24 -17.25 -28.70
C PHE A 61 -16.32 -15.74 -28.85
N ILE A 62 -15.96 -15.24 -30.03
CA ILE A 62 -16.13 -13.82 -30.37
C ILE A 62 -17.58 -13.36 -30.15
N GLY A 63 -17.74 -12.21 -29.51
CA GLY A 63 -19.04 -11.62 -29.16
C GLY A 63 -19.64 -12.12 -27.84
N GLU A 64 -19.03 -13.11 -27.18
CA GLU A 64 -19.42 -13.50 -25.84
C GLU A 64 -18.72 -12.64 -24.77
N CYS A 65 -19.39 -12.47 -23.63
CA CYS A 65 -18.89 -11.66 -22.51
C CYS A 65 -18.27 -12.51 -21.41
N ILE A 66 -16.99 -12.29 -21.08
CA ILE A 66 -16.36 -12.87 -19.89
C ILE A 66 -16.49 -11.94 -18.69
N THR A 67 -16.47 -12.49 -17.48
CA THR A 67 -16.46 -11.72 -16.23
C THR A 67 -15.16 -11.93 -15.48
N LEU A 68 -14.35 -10.88 -15.40
CA LEU A 68 -13.19 -10.80 -14.51
C LEU A 68 -13.66 -10.51 -13.08
N ARG A 69 -13.05 -11.14 -12.07
CA ARG A 69 -13.34 -10.91 -10.65
C ARG A 69 -12.05 -10.80 -9.85
N TRP A 70 -12.04 -9.90 -8.88
CA TRP A 70 -10.85 -9.69 -8.05
C TRP A 70 -11.18 -9.37 -6.59
N ASN A 71 -10.21 -9.67 -5.73
CA ASN A 71 -10.20 -9.28 -4.33
C ASN A 71 -8.79 -8.83 -3.93
N THR A 72 -8.69 -7.69 -3.25
CA THR A 72 -7.41 -7.11 -2.84
C THR A 72 -7.44 -6.60 -1.39
N ASP A 73 -6.27 -6.52 -0.77
CA ASP A 73 -6.03 -5.89 0.54
C ASP A 73 -5.12 -4.68 0.39
N ASP A 74 -5.28 -3.73 1.32
CA ASP A 74 -4.41 -2.55 1.46
C ASP A 74 -4.29 -1.75 0.16
N THR A 75 -5.37 -1.67 -0.61
CA THR A 75 -5.46 -1.03 -1.93
C THR A 75 -6.37 0.20 -1.88
N GLU A 76 -5.95 1.25 -2.56
CA GLU A 76 -6.77 2.45 -2.83
C GLU A 76 -7.60 2.28 -4.09
N GLY A 77 -7.14 1.47 -5.04
CA GLY A 77 -7.88 1.14 -6.25
C GLY A 77 -7.18 0.08 -7.09
N VAL A 78 -7.83 -0.27 -8.20
CA VAL A 78 -7.29 -1.21 -9.18
C VAL A 78 -7.40 -0.66 -10.61
N GLY A 79 -6.55 -1.14 -11.51
CA GLY A 79 -6.71 -1.03 -12.95
C GLY A 79 -6.74 -2.42 -13.59
N ILE A 80 -7.36 -2.54 -14.75
CA ILE A 80 -7.30 -3.74 -15.59
C ILE A 80 -6.81 -3.34 -16.97
N GLU A 81 -5.82 -4.05 -17.47
CA GLU A 81 -5.33 -3.95 -18.84
C GLU A 81 -5.62 -5.25 -19.59
N ARG A 82 -5.92 -5.16 -20.88
CA ARG A 82 -5.99 -6.28 -21.83
C ARG A 82 -4.95 -6.06 -22.91
N ASN A 83 -3.98 -6.98 -23.04
CA ASN A 83 -2.85 -6.85 -23.97
C ASN A 83 -2.14 -5.48 -23.85
N GLY A 84 -1.99 -4.98 -22.61
CA GLY A 84 -1.42 -3.67 -22.29
C GLY A 84 -2.32 -2.46 -22.55
N SER A 85 -3.55 -2.65 -23.05
CA SER A 85 -4.52 -1.56 -23.23
C SER A 85 -5.47 -1.47 -22.05
N THR A 86 -5.68 -0.27 -21.50
CA THR A 86 -6.56 -0.06 -20.34
C THR A 86 -8.01 -0.45 -20.65
N LEU A 87 -8.54 -1.40 -19.88
CA LEU A 87 -9.95 -1.79 -19.86
C LEU A 87 -10.72 -1.10 -18.73
N LEU A 88 -10.08 -0.96 -17.56
CA LEU A 88 -10.64 -0.30 -16.38
C LEU A 88 -9.57 0.56 -15.73
N GLN A 89 -9.92 1.81 -15.42
CA GLN A 89 -9.07 2.74 -14.69
C GLN A 89 -9.72 3.06 -13.34
N ALA A 90 -8.97 2.88 -12.24
CA ALA A 90 -9.39 3.22 -10.88
C ALA A 90 -10.69 2.54 -10.42
N GLY A 91 -10.79 1.23 -10.62
CA GLY A 91 -11.84 0.39 -10.07
C GLY A 91 -11.73 0.19 -8.54
N PRO A 92 -12.79 -0.34 -7.91
CA PRO A 92 -12.79 -0.62 -6.47
C PRO A 92 -11.81 -1.74 -6.09
N SER A 93 -11.36 -1.77 -4.83
CA SER A 93 -10.45 -2.81 -4.32
C SER A 93 -10.98 -4.24 -4.48
N ASN A 94 -12.30 -4.42 -4.49
CA ASN A 94 -12.96 -5.69 -4.74
C ASN A 94 -14.08 -5.48 -5.75
N GLY A 95 -14.21 -6.36 -6.73
CA GLY A 95 -15.22 -6.17 -7.76
C GLY A 95 -15.15 -7.18 -8.89
N SER A 96 -15.91 -6.86 -9.93
CA SER A 96 -15.95 -7.60 -11.18
C SER A 96 -16.09 -6.65 -12.36
N GLN A 97 -15.60 -7.06 -13.52
CA GLN A 97 -15.68 -6.31 -14.77
C GLN A 97 -16.01 -7.28 -15.91
N GLU A 98 -16.99 -6.92 -16.72
CA GLU A 98 -17.34 -7.66 -17.92
C GLU A 98 -16.53 -7.14 -19.13
N ASP A 99 -16.10 -8.06 -20.00
CA ASP A 99 -15.51 -7.74 -21.31
C ASP A 99 -16.14 -8.61 -22.39
N CYS A 100 -16.88 -7.96 -23.29
CA CYS A 100 -17.59 -8.59 -24.42
C CYS A 100 -16.87 -8.44 -25.76
N TYR A 101 -15.75 -7.70 -25.78
CA TYR A 101 -15.13 -7.24 -27.02
C TYR A 101 -13.67 -7.71 -27.13
N GLY A 102 -13.39 -8.90 -26.60
CA GLY A 102 -12.10 -9.57 -26.76
C GLY A 102 -11.85 -9.93 -28.23
N PRO A 103 -10.73 -9.52 -28.85
CA PRO A 103 -10.37 -9.99 -30.19
C PRO A 103 -10.07 -11.50 -30.18
N VAL A 104 -10.26 -12.16 -31.32
CA VAL A 104 -9.86 -13.58 -31.53
C VAL A 104 -8.36 -13.74 -31.25
N GLY A 105 -8.01 -14.83 -30.57
CA GLY A 105 -6.66 -15.14 -30.12
C GLY A 105 -6.53 -15.14 -28.60
N ILE A 106 -5.28 -15.14 -28.14
CA ILE A 106 -4.95 -15.11 -26.71
C ILE A 106 -5.00 -13.66 -26.23
N ASN A 107 -5.86 -13.39 -25.25
CA ASN A 107 -5.97 -12.12 -24.56
C ASN A 107 -5.37 -12.24 -23.16
N GLU A 108 -4.30 -11.49 -22.90
CA GLU A 108 -3.70 -11.37 -21.57
C GLU A 108 -4.38 -10.23 -20.80
N TYR A 109 -4.96 -10.56 -19.65
CA TYR A 109 -5.53 -9.60 -18.72
C TYR A 109 -4.60 -9.41 -17.53
N THR A 110 -4.28 -8.16 -17.20
CA THR A 110 -3.45 -7.82 -16.05
C THR A 110 -4.24 -6.96 -15.06
N LEU A 111 -4.40 -7.44 -13.84
CA LEU A 111 -4.91 -6.66 -12.72
C LEU A 111 -3.75 -5.90 -12.07
N ILE A 112 -3.91 -4.60 -11.91
CA ILE A 112 -2.94 -3.69 -11.30
C ILE A 112 -3.56 -3.15 -10.01
N ALA A 113 -3.06 -3.59 -8.85
CA ALA A 113 -3.54 -3.14 -7.54
C ALA A 113 -2.56 -2.13 -6.95
N TYR A 114 -3.03 -0.97 -6.52
CA TYR A 114 -2.16 0.12 -6.06
C TYR A 114 -2.67 0.83 -4.80
N ASN A 115 -1.73 1.47 -4.11
CA ASN A 115 -1.95 2.46 -3.07
C ASN A 115 -0.77 3.46 -3.07
N ARG A 116 -0.76 4.43 -2.16
CA ARG A 116 0.36 5.38 -1.99
C ARG A 116 1.74 4.73 -1.70
N ASP A 117 1.77 3.51 -1.19
CA ASP A 117 2.97 2.78 -0.79
C ASP A 117 3.51 1.85 -1.90
N GLY A 118 2.77 1.66 -3.00
CA GLY A 118 3.25 0.93 -4.16
C GLY A 118 2.18 0.31 -5.06
N THR A 119 2.60 -0.64 -5.88
CA THR A 119 1.76 -1.33 -6.88
C THR A 119 2.18 -2.79 -7.01
N VAL A 120 1.20 -3.68 -7.17
CA VAL A 120 1.39 -5.11 -7.48
C VAL A 120 0.55 -5.50 -8.69
N ARG A 121 0.95 -6.56 -9.41
CA ARG A 121 0.29 -7.04 -10.62
C ARG A 121 0.06 -8.54 -10.59
N ASN A 122 -1.02 -8.99 -11.19
CA ASN A 122 -1.27 -10.40 -11.49
C ASN A 122 -1.94 -10.53 -12.86
N SER A 123 -1.65 -11.59 -13.61
CA SER A 123 -2.12 -11.76 -14.98
C SER A 123 -2.75 -13.12 -15.19
N LEU A 124 -3.75 -13.17 -16.08
CA LEU A 124 -4.39 -14.39 -16.57
C LEU A 124 -4.62 -14.27 -18.08
N SER A 125 -4.86 -15.41 -18.74
CA SER A 125 -5.12 -15.43 -20.18
C SER A 125 -6.49 -16.02 -20.50
N VAL A 126 -7.16 -15.44 -21.50
CA VAL A 126 -8.40 -15.95 -22.07
C VAL A 126 -8.20 -16.16 -23.57
N THR A 127 -8.50 -17.36 -24.06
CA THR A 127 -8.51 -17.64 -25.50
C THR A 127 -9.88 -17.33 -26.06
N VAL A 128 -9.95 -16.42 -27.04
CA VAL A 128 -11.17 -16.14 -27.80
C VAL A 128 -11.05 -16.80 -29.17
N GLN A 129 -12.03 -17.60 -29.54
CA GLN A 129 -12.08 -18.32 -30.81
C GLN A 129 -13.14 -17.70 -31.73
N ASP A 130 -12.95 -17.86 -33.04
CA ASP A 130 -14.04 -17.68 -33.98
C ASP A 130 -14.96 -18.91 -33.91
N ALA A 131 -16.27 -18.73 -34.08
CA ALA A 131 -17.22 -19.84 -34.12
C ALA A 131 -17.11 -20.67 -35.41
N GLY A 132 -16.30 -20.21 -36.38
CA GLY A 132 -16.05 -20.87 -37.66
C GLY A 132 -14.81 -21.77 -37.74
N ASP A 133 -14.03 -21.89 -36.66
CA ASP A 133 -12.85 -22.76 -36.56
C ASP A 133 -13.14 -24.14 -35.94
#